data_AF-A0A2N2SNS8-F1
#
_entry.id   AF-A0A2N2SNS8-F1
#
_cell.length_a   1.000
_cell.length_b   1.000
_cell.length_c   1.000
_cell.angle_alpha   90.00
_cell.angle_beta   90.00
_cell.angle_gamma   90.00
#
_symmetry.space_group_name_H-M   'P 1'
#
loop_
_entity.id
_entity.type
_entity.pdbx_description
1 polymer ?
#
loop_
_entity_poly.entity_id
_entity_poly.type
_entity_poly.pdbx_seq_one_letter_code
_entity_poly.pdbx_strand_id
1 'polypeptide(L)'
;MTAVGTLPLHFPSLHTVSHLPLVSHTDPDAVIARRHGEAISLRRFLADIERVAAMLPDTEHVLNVCSDRYHFAVGLAASMVSGRISLLPSTYTPETLRHLAAFAPDCQVLTDGDGAQFSLPAIRFPELHRADELAAAMPAVPQLESTRLVAWVFTSGSTGTP
;
A
#
# COMPACT_ATOMS: atom_id res chain seq x y z
N MET A 1 -54.64 -34.43 8.07
CA MET A 1 -54.24 -33.03 8.33
C MET A 1 -52.75 -33.03 8.60
N THR A 2 -51.93 -32.76 7.59
CA THR A 2 -50.46 -32.75 7.69
C THR A 2 -50.02 -31.29 7.60
N ALA A 3 -49.46 -30.75 8.68
CA ALA A 3 -48.95 -29.39 8.72
C ALA A 3 -47.60 -29.35 7.97
N VAL A 4 -47.54 -28.53 6.92
CA VAL A 4 -46.32 -28.21 6.18
C VAL A 4 -45.56 -27.16 6.99
N GLY A 5 -44.41 -27.52 7.52
CA GLY A 5 -43.50 -26.60 8.21
C GLY A 5 -42.81 -25.68 7.21
N THR A 6 -43.02 -24.37 7.34
CA THR A 6 -42.31 -23.34 6.58
C THR A 6 -40.90 -23.17 7.16
N LEU A 7 -39.87 -23.46 6.36
CA LEU A 7 -38.49 -23.12 6.69
C LEU A 7 -38.31 -21.59 6.65
N PRO A 8 -37.60 -20.97 7.62
CA PRO A 8 -37.37 -19.54 7.59
C PRO A 8 -36.41 -19.19 6.45
N LEU A 9 -36.79 -18.18 5.66
CA LEU A 9 -35.92 -17.56 4.66
C LEU A 9 -34.79 -16.82 5.39
N HIS A 10 -33.56 -17.28 5.23
CA HIS A 10 -32.36 -16.57 5.69
C HIS A 10 -32.04 -15.45 4.68
N PHE A 11 -32.29 -14.20 5.08
CA PHE A 11 -31.82 -13.04 4.32
C PHE A 11 -30.37 -12.76 4.74
N PRO A 12 -29.40 -12.74 3.82
CA PRO A 12 -28.06 -12.33 4.16
C PRO A 12 -28.08 -10.85 4.59
N SER A 13 -27.48 -10.54 5.73
CA SER A 13 -27.26 -9.16 6.14
C SER A 13 -26.48 -8.43 5.05
N LEU A 14 -27.07 -7.36 4.49
CA LEU A 14 -26.33 -6.39 3.70
C LEU A 14 -25.35 -5.70 4.64
N HIS A 15 -24.12 -6.20 4.70
CA HIS A 15 -23.04 -5.49 5.37
C HIS A 15 -22.71 -4.25 4.54
N THR A 16 -23.10 -3.07 5.02
CA THR A 16 -22.61 -1.80 4.46
C THR A 16 -21.11 -1.77 4.67
N VAL A 17 -20.33 -1.76 3.59
CA VAL A 17 -18.88 -1.58 3.67
C VAL A 17 -18.62 -0.12 3.95
N SER A 18 -17.93 0.16 5.05
CA SER A 18 -17.56 1.52 5.45
C SER A 18 -16.27 1.90 4.73
N HIS A 19 -16.19 3.14 4.26
CA HIS A 19 -14.94 3.69 3.71
C HIS A 19 -14.28 4.64 4.70
N LEU A 20 -12.95 4.59 4.76
CA LEU A 20 -12.11 5.46 5.57
C LEU A 20 -11.18 6.28 4.68
N PRO A 21 -10.94 7.57 4.99
CA PRO A 21 -9.98 8.36 4.25
C PRO A 21 -8.56 7.86 4.52
N LEU A 22 -7.72 7.85 3.48
CA LEU A 22 -6.29 7.51 3.61
C LEU A 22 -5.58 8.42 4.63
N VAL A 23 -5.96 9.69 4.68
CA VAL A 23 -5.45 10.69 5.63
C VAL A 23 -6.57 11.62 6.10
N SER A 24 -6.52 12.05 7.36
CA SER A 24 -7.57 12.90 7.96
C SER A 24 -7.40 14.40 7.72
N HIS A 25 -6.28 14.82 7.13
CA HIS A 25 -6.01 16.23 6.87
C HIS A 25 -6.89 16.73 5.71
N THR A 26 -7.43 17.94 5.85
CA THR A 26 -8.31 18.55 4.83
C THR A 26 -7.70 19.82 4.21
N ASP A 27 -6.71 20.43 4.86
CA ASP A 27 -5.98 21.58 4.34
C ASP A 27 -4.89 21.09 3.35
N PRO A 28 -4.96 21.49 2.06
CA PRO A 28 -3.97 21.10 1.05
C PRO A 28 -2.52 21.43 1.40
N ASP A 29 -2.31 22.49 2.20
CA ASP A 29 -0.99 23.00 2.54
C ASP A 29 -0.52 22.51 3.93
N ALA A 30 -1.34 21.71 4.62
CA ALA A 30 -0.95 21.05 5.85
C ALA A 30 0.29 20.17 5.62
N VAL A 31 1.27 20.30 6.52
CA VAL A 31 2.52 19.54 6.44
C VAL A 31 2.28 18.10 6.93
N ILE A 32 2.43 17.13 6.04
CA ILE A 32 2.29 15.69 6.33
C ILE A 32 3.64 15.03 6.65
N ALA A 33 4.70 15.53 6.03
CA ALA A 33 6.05 14.99 6.23
C ALA A 33 7.11 16.09 6.17
N ARG A 34 8.31 15.77 6.67
CA ARG A 34 9.51 16.57 6.45
C ARG A 34 10.61 15.68 5.88
N ARG A 35 11.21 16.11 4.77
CA ARG A 35 12.25 15.36 4.06
C ARG A 35 13.42 16.29 3.77
N HIS A 36 14.62 15.95 4.25
CA HIS A 36 15.82 16.79 4.12
C HIS A 36 15.62 18.27 4.53
N GLY A 37 14.79 18.52 5.55
CA GLY A 37 14.46 19.87 6.02
C GLY A 37 13.31 20.56 5.26
N GLU A 38 12.92 20.04 4.11
CA GLU A 38 11.77 20.53 3.34
C GLU A 38 10.46 20.03 3.94
N ALA A 39 9.45 20.91 4.00
CA ALA A 39 8.09 20.54 4.38
C ALA A 39 7.34 19.98 3.16
N ILE A 40 6.72 18.82 3.33
CA ILE A 40 5.89 18.19 2.32
C ILE A 40 4.43 18.42 2.69
N SER A 41 3.71 19.11 1.81
CA SER A 41 2.27 19.37 1.98
C SER A 41 1.42 18.13 1.66
N LEU A 42 0.19 18.12 2.16
CA LEU A 42 -0.82 17.11 1.84
C LEU A 42 -1.01 16.96 0.33
N ARG A 43 -1.14 18.08 -0.38
CA ARG A 43 -1.26 18.10 -1.84
C ARG A 43 -0.12 17.37 -2.54
N ARG A 44 1.12 17.64 -2.11
CA ARG A 44 2.31 16.97 -2.67
C ARG A 44 2.27 15.48 -2.41
N PHE A 45 1.96 15.09 -1.18
CA PHE A 45 1.87 13.70 -0.78
C PHE A 45 0.85 12.92 -1.63
N LEU A 46 -0.35 13.48 -1.84
CA LEU A 46 -1.37 12.84 -2.67
C LEU A 46 -0.95 12.71 -4.14
N ALA A 47 -0.32 13.74 -4.71
CA ALA A 47 0.20 13.69 -6.09
C ALA A 47 1.31 12.65 -6.25
N ASP A 48 2.22 12.57 -5.27
CA ASP A 48 3.28 11.56 -5.24
C ASP A 48 2.70 10.14 -5.15
N ILE A 49 1.64 9.94 -4.35
CA ILE A 49 0.91 8.66 -4.27
C ILE A 49 0.31 8.29 -5.63
N GLU A 50 -0.37 9.21 -6.30
CA GLU A 50 -0.98 8.95 -7.63
C GLU A 50 0.09 8.57 -8.66
N ARG A 51 1.20 9.30 -8.68
CA ARG A 51 2.34 9.01 -9.56
C ARG A 51 2.89 7.61 -9.35
N VAL A 52 3.13 7.22 -8.09
CA VAL A 52 3.66 5.89 -7.78
C VAL A 52 2.62 4.80 -8.05
N ALA A 53 1.35 5.02 -7.71
CA ALA A 53 0.28 4.07 -7.95
C ALA A 53 0.09 3.76 -9.44
N ALA A 54 0.21 4.78 -10.30
CA ALA A 54 0.05 4.63 -11.76
C ALA A 54 1.15 3.79 -12.43
N MET A 55 2.32 3.64 -11.79
CA MET A 55 3.43 2.85 -12.34
C MET A 55 3.56 1.45 -11.73
N LEU A 56 2.79 1.14 -10.69
CA LEU A 56 2.80 -0.19 -10.12
C LEU A 56 2.29 -1.19 -11.16
N PRO A 57 2.99 -2.33 -11.37
CA PRO A 57 2.53 -3.35 -12.29
C PRO A 57 1.20 -3.97 -11.80
N ASP A 58 0.60 -4.75 -12.68
CA ASP A 58 -0.58 -5.53 -12.36
C ASP A 58 -0.18 -6.76 -11.53
N THR A 59 0.05 -6.52 -10.24
CA THR A 59 0.39 -7.53 -9.22
C THR A 59 -0.51 -7.33 -8.01
N GLU A 60 -0.65 -8.37 -7.19
CA GLU A 60 -1.34 -8.31 -5.92
C GLU A 60 -0.38 -7.87 -4.80
N HIS A 61 0.89 -8.29 -4.85
CA HIS A 61 1.85 -8.08 -3.78
C HIS A 61 2.98 -7.11 -4.15
N VAL A 62 3.33 -6.23 -3.20
CA VAL A 62 4.46 -5.29 -3.30
C VAL A 62 5.37 -5.43 -2.09
N LEU A 63 6.67 -5.62 -2.32
CA LEU A 63 7.71 -5.53 -1.30
C LEU A 63 8.38 -4.16 -1.41
N ASN A 64 7.97 -3.21 -0.56
CA ASN A 64 8.56 -1.88 -0.52
C ASN A 64 9.84 -1.86 0.33
N VAL A 65 10.98 -1.72 -0.33
CA VAL A 65 12.32 -1.74 0.29
C VAL A 65 12.99 -0.37 0.24
N CYS A 66 12.21 0.70 0.03
CA CYS A 66 12.75 2.05 -0.01
C CYS A 66 13.43 2.42 1.31
N SER A 67 14.66 2.92 1.20
CA SER A 67 15.46 3.36 2.35
C SER A 67 15.08 4.77 2.81
N ASP A 68 14.62 5.61 1.89
CA ASP A 68 14.03 6.91 2.21
C ASP A 68 12.64 6.71 2.84
N ARG A 69 12.43 7.29 4.03
CA ARG A 69 11.20 7.12 4.81
C ARG A 69 9.98 7.72 4.12
N TYR A 70 10.16 8.79 3.35
CA TYR A 70 9.08 9.41 2.59
C TYR A 70 8.72 8.54 1.38
N HIS A 71 9.71 8.03 0.65
CA HIS A 71 9.45 7.05 -0.42
C HIS A 71 8.75 5.80 0.11
N PHE A 72 9.17 5.28 1.27
CA PHE A 72 8.49 4.16 1.91
C PHE A 72 7.00 4.47 2.20
N ALA A 73 6.72 5.63 2.82
CA ALA A 73 5.35 6.04 3.14
C ALA A 73 4.48 6.22 1.88
N VAL A 74 5.02 6.87 0.85
CA VAL A 74 4.34 7.04 -0.45
C VAL A 74 4.10 5.69 -1.11
N GLY A 75 5.08 4.79 -1.15
CA GLY A 75 4.94 3.47 -1.77
C GLY A 75 3.93 2.56 -1.04
N LEU A 76 3.87 2.64 0.30
CA LEU A 76 2.86 1.96 1.10
C LEU A 76 1.45 2.49 0.77
N ALA A 77 1.28 3.81 0.79
CA ALA A 77 0.00 4.45 0.45
C ALA A 77 -0.41 4.16 -1.00
N ALA A 78 0.52 4.24 -1.95
CA ALA A 78 0.31 3.90 -3.35
C ALA A 78 -0.17 2.45 -3.52
N SER A 79 0.41 1.49 -2.78
CA SER A 79 -0.04 0.11 -2.77
C SER A 79 -1.49 0.00 -2.27
N MET A 80 -1.80 0.64 -1.14
CA MET A 80 -3.15 0.65 -0.55
C MET A 80 -4.21 1.21 -1.51
N VAL A 81 -3.96 2.35 -2.15
CA VAL A 81 -4.95 3.00 -3.03
C VAL A 81 -5.15 2.24 -4.32
N SER A 82 -4.09 1.60 -4.84
CA SER A 82 -4.14 0.96 -6.14
C SER A 82 -4.73 -0.43 -6.10
N GLY A 83 -4.68 -1.18 -5.00
CA GLY A 83 -4.93 -2.62 -5.15
C GLY A 83 -4.28 -3.50 -4.11
N ARG A 84 -3.03 -3.15 -3.83
CA ARG A 84 -1.97 -4.10 -3.56
C ARG A 84 -1.72 -4.26 -2.08
N ILE A 85 -1.26 -5.45 -1.73
CA ILE A 85 -0.91 -5.84 -0.38
C ILE A 85 0.58 -5.63 -0.21
N SER A 86 0.97 -4.79 0.75
CA SER A 86 2.39 -4.62 1.10
C SER A 86 2.89 -5.80 1.93
N LEU A 87 3.97 -6.43 1.49
CA LEU A 87 4.70 -7.42 2.28
C LEU A 87 5.73 -6.69 3.14
N LEU A 88 5.64 -6.87 4.46
CA LEU A 88 6.45 -6.14 5.44
C LEU A 88 7.26 -7.14 6.29
N PRO A 89 8.40 -7.63 5.78
CA PRO A 89 9.29 -8.47 6.56
C PRO A 89 10.12 -7.66 7.57
N SER A 90 10.51 -8.29 8.68
CA SER A 90 11.43 -7.68 9.64
C SER A 90 12.88 -7.58 9.15
N THR A 91 13.25 -8.37 8.14
CA THR A 91 14.60 -8.41 7.54
C THR A 91 14.54 -8.70 6.05
N TYR A 92 15.60 -8.37 5.32
CA TYR A 92 15.74 -8.62 3.88
C TYR A 92 16.83 -9.67 3.58
N THR A 93 16.98 -10.66 4.44
CA THR A 93 17.96 -11.73 4.20
C THR A 93 17.57 -12.56 2.97
N PRO A 94 18.52 -13.21 2.28
CA PRO A 94 18.20 -14.08 1.14
C PRO A 94 17.18 -15.18 1.48
N GLU A 95 17.19 -15.67 2.72
CA GLU A 95 16.20 -16.65 3.18
C GLU A 95 14.79 -16.06 3.28
N THR A 96 14.65 -14.88 3.89
CA THR A 96 13.37 -14.17 3.95
C THR A 96 12.85 -13.89 2.55
N LEU A 97 13.70 -13.43 1.63
CA LEU A 97 13.31 -13.16 0.24
C LEU A 97 12.87 -14.44 -0.50
N ARG A 98 13.55 -15.57 -0.29
CA ARG A 98 13.11 -16.87 -0.85
C ARG A 98 11.75 -17.29 -0.31
N HIS A 99 11.49 -17.10 0.99
CA HIS A 99 10.20 -17.41 1.58
C HIS A 99 9.09 -16.50 1.03
N LEU A 100 9.35 -15.20 0.89
CA LEU A 100 8.41 -14.27 0.26
C LEU A 100 8.13 -14.63 -1.20
N ALA A 101 9.14 -15.03 -1.97
CA ALA A 101 8.97 -15.48 -3.35
C ALA A 101 8.08 -16.73 -3.45
N ALA A 102 8.13 -17.62 -2.46
CA ALA A 102 7.27 -18.80 -2.40
C ALA A 102 5.84 -18.46 -1.94
N PHE A 103 5.71 -17.53 -0.99
CA PHE A 103 4.42 -17.06 -0.45
C PHE A 103 3.63 -16.22 -1.44
N ALA A 104 4.31 -15.27 -2.11
CA ALA A 104 3.74 -14.33 -3.07
C ALA A 104 4.60 -14.32 -4.35
N PRO A 105 4.38 -15.28 -5.27
CA PRO A 105 5.17 -15.41 -6.50
C PRO A 105 5.04 -14.21 -7.46
N ASP A 106 3.96 -13.44 -7.34
CA ASP A 106 3.69 -12.21 -8.10
C ASP A 106 4.32 -10.95 -7.46
N CYS A 107 5.04 -11.12 -6.34
CA CYS A 107 5.59 -10.00 -5.58
C CYS A 107 6.54 -9.13 -6.43
N GLN A 108 6.23 -7.85 -6.50
CA GLN A 108 7.08 -6.84 -7.11
C GLN A 108 7.85 -6.06 -6.04
N VAL A 109 9.17 -5.98 -6.17
CA VAL A 109 10.00 -5.13 -5.30
C VAL A 109 9.92 -3.68 -5.77
N LEU A 110 9.61 -2.76 -4.86
CA LEU A 110 9.70 -1.31 -5.07
C LEU A 110 10.88 -0.75 -4.29
N THR A 111 11.86 -0.18 -4.98
CA THR A 111 13.13 0.27 -4.37
C THR A 111 13.59 1.63 -4.85
N ASP A 112 14.13 2.46 -3.96
CA ASP A 112 14.84 3.69 -4.31
C ASP A 112 16.35 3.48 -4.53
N GLY A 113 16.85 2.27 -4.25
CA GLY A 113 18.23 1.86 -4.44
C GLY A 113 18.48 1.16 -5.77
N ASP A 114 19.51 0.32 -5.82
CA ASP A 114 19.75 -0.58 -6.96
C ASP A 114 18.81 -1.79 -6.89
N GLY A 115 18.00 -2.01 -7.92
CA GLY A 115 17.10 -3.16 -8.01
C GLY A 115 17.83 -4.48 -8.27
N ALA A 116 19.04 -4.44 -8.84
CA ALA A 116 19.80 -5.64 -9.20
C ALA A 116 20.25 -6.48 -7.99
N GLN A 117 20.17 -5.93 -6.77
CA GLN A 117 20.50 -6.65 -5.54
C GLN A 117 19.43 -7.69 -5.14
N PHE A 118 18.22 -7.62 -5.71
CA PHE A 118 17.12 -8.51 -5.37
C PHE A 118 16.97 -9.61 -6.42
N SER A 119 16.71 -10.84 -5.96
CA SER A 119 16.38 -11.97 -6.84
C SER A 119 14.94 -11.94 -7.36
N LEU A 120 14.11 -11.02 -6.85
CA LEU A 120 12.73 -10.78 -7.25
C LEU A 120 12.67 -9.68 -8.31
N PRO A 121 11.65 -9.65 -9.19
CA PRO A 121 11.41 -8.52 -10.08
C PRO A 121 11.39 -7.22 -9.28
N ALA A 122 12.15 -6.22 -9.72
CA ALA A 122 12.27 -4.93 -9.06
C ALA A 122 11.91 -3.78 -10.01
N ILE A 123 11.15 -2.81 -9.48
CA ILE A 123 10.89 -1.51 -10.10
C ILE A 123 11.57 -0.43 -9.28
N ARG A 124 12.20 0.52 -9.98
CA ARG A 124 12.80 1.69 -9.36
C ARG A 124 11.70 2.67 -8.98
N PHE A 125 11.75 3.15 -7.74
CA PHE A 125 10.90 4.22 -7.23
C PHE A 125 11.12 5.48 -8.08
N PRO A 126 10.06 6.16 -8.55
CA PRO A 126 10.19 7.25 -9.49
C PRO A 126 10.69 8.52 -8.81
N GLU A 127 11.12 9.49 -9.61
CA GLU A 127 11.32 10.84 -9.10
C GLU A 127 9.96 11.47 -8.73
N LEU A 128 9.89 12.00 -7.51
CA LEU A 128 8.69 12.61 -6.96
C LEU A 128 8.52 14.06 -7.42
N HIS A 129 7.32 14.59 -7.24
CA HIS A 129 7.02 15.97 -7.60
C HIS A 129 7.88 16.93 -6.78
N ARG A 130 8.32 18.03 -7.41
CA ARG A 130 8.84 19.20 -6.69
C ARG A 130 7.70 20.16 -6.35
N ALA A 131 7.91 21.02 -5.36
CA ALA A 131 6.86 21.93 -4.87
C ALA A 131 6.31 22.86 -5.96
N ASP A 132 7.16 23.28 -6.90
CA ASP A 132 6.84 24.16 -8.03
C ASP A 132 6.19 23.43 -9.23
N GLU A 133 6.13 22.10 -9.21
CA GLU A 133 5.50 21.28 -10.27
C GLU A 133 4.05 20.91 -9.94
N LEU A 134 3.58 21.25 -8.74
CA LEU A 134 2.23 20.89 -8.28
C LEU A 134 1.18 21.82 -8.86
N ALA A 135 0.09 21.23 -9.35
CA ALA A 135 -1.09 21.98 -9.71
C ALA A 135 -1.70 22.68 -8.47
N ALA A 136 -2.34 23.82 -8.68
CA ALA A 136 -3.04 24.56 -7.61
C ALA A 136 -4.26 23.79 -7.05
N ALA A 137 -4.76 22.77 -7.75
CA ALA A 137 -5.83 21.89 -7.28
C ALA A 137 -5.28 20.71 -6.45
N MET A 138 -5.99 20.33 -5.39
CA MET A 138 -5.57 19.21 -4.54
C MET A 138 -6.20 17.93 -5.11
N PRO A 139 -5.44 16.84 -5.27
CA PRO A 139 -6.04 15.54 -5.58
C PRO A 139 -7.06 15.16 -4.49
N ALA A 140 -8.10 14.41 -4.85
CA ALA A 140 -9.06 13.95 -3.87
C ALA A 140 -8.37 12.99 -2.88
N VAL A 141 -8.71 13.09 -1.58
CA VAL A 141 -8.18 12.14 -0.59
C VAL A 141 -8.79 10.75 -0.86
N PRO A 142 -7.96 9.73 -1.17
CA PRO A 142 -8.47 8.39 -1.46
C PRO A 142 -9.26 7.81 -0.30
N GLN A 143 -10.34 7.12 -0.63
CA GLN A 143 -11.18 6.40 0.33
C GLN A 143 -10.91 4.91 0.20
N LEU A 144 -10.60 4.24 1.32
CA LEU A 144 -10.30 2.82 1.38
C LEU A 144 -11.42 2.07 2.10
N GLU A 145 -11.80 0.90 1.59
CA GLU A 145 -12.70 -0.01 2.30
C GLU A 145 -12.11 -0.35 3.68
N SER A 146 -12.90 -0.21 4.74
CA SER A 146 -12.43 -0.34 6.12
C SER A 146 -11.94 -1.75 6.47
N THR A 147 -12.34 -2.75 5.68
CA THR A 147 -11.97 -4.16 5.84
C THR A 147 -10.97 -4.64 4.80
N ARG A 148 -10.38 -3.73 4.00
CA ARG A 148 -9.40 -4.10 2.98
C ARG A 148 -8.12 -4.61 3.64
N LEU A 149 -7.64 -5.77 3.19
CA LEU A 149 -6.30 -6.23 3.52
C LEU A 149 -5.29 -5.35 2.77
N VAL A 150 -4.44 -4.65 3.54
CA VAL A 150 -3.44 -3.71 2.99
C VAL A 150 -1.99 -4.17 3.18
N ALA A 151 -1.74 -5.07 4.14
CA ALA A 151 -0.40 -5.55 4.40
C ALA A 151 -0.37 -6.92 5.09
N TRP A 152 0.68 -7.69 4.79
CA TRP A 152 1.14 -8.83 5.57
C TRP A 152 2.39 -8.43 6.34
N VAL A 153 2.33 -8.49 7.67
CA VAL A 153 3.47 -8.19 8.54
C VAL A 153 4.11 -9.49 9.00
N PHE A 154 5.36 -9.72 8.62
CA PHE A 154 6.10 -10.93 8.99
C PHE A 154 6.97 -10.62 10.20
N THR A 155 6.65 -11.28 11.32
CA THR A 155 7.50 -11.25 12.52
C THR A 155 8.61 -12.30 12.37
N SER A 156 9.68 -12.20 13.16
CA SER A 156 10.88 -13.05 13.07
C SER A 156 10.66 -14.51 13.53
N GLY A 157 9.54 -15.12 13.16
CA GLY A 157 9.07 -16.41 13.66
C GLY A 157 10.14 -17.49 13.63
N SER A 158 10.48 -18.01 14.81
CA SER A 158 11.34 -19.18 15.02
C SER A 158 10.67 -20.50 14.62
N THR A 159 9.41 -20.45 14.20
CA THR A 159 8.59 -21.60 13.79
C THR A 159 8.12 -21.32 12.38
N GLY A 160 8.64 -22.07 11.42
CA GLY A 160 8.47 -21.80 9.99
C GLY A 160 7.02 -21.60 9.55
N THR A 161 6.88 -20.66 8.62
CA THR A 161 5.69 -20.24 7.86
C THR A 161 4.63 -19.44 8.65
N PRO A 162 4.31 -18.20 8.22
CA PRO A 162 3.15 -17.47 8.74
C PRO A 162 1.82 -18.09 8.30
#